data_AF-A0A8I2ZB12-F1
#
_entry.id   AF-A0A8I2ZB12-F1
#
_cell.length_a   1.000
_cell.length_b   1.000
_cell.length_c   1.000
_cell.angle_alpha   90.00
_cell.angle_beta   90.00
_cell.angle_gamma   90.00
#
_symmetry.space_group_name_H-M   'P 1'
#
loop_
_entity.id
_entity.type
_entity.pdbx_description
1 polymer ?
#
loop_
_entity_poly.entity_id
_entity_poly.type
_entity_poly.pdbx_seq_one_letter_code
_entity_poly.pdbx_strand_id
1 'polypeptide(L)'
;MPVHHLMIGTWTPPGAIFTVAFDDEKLTLELVKRTEIPQDEPISWMTFDHKKKNIYGAAMKKWSSYAVESPTSITHTASHPMTHEPEASSASTNTRAIFLLAAQKPPYAVYANPFYNHAGHGTVYGVDEAGTLAADPVHHFPLDPHSGIHGSVFDPTESTPSRAP
;
A
#
# COMPACT_ATOMS: atom_id res chain seq x y z
N MET A 1 -3.26 -1.57 -30.62
CA MET A 1 -3.45 -2.76 -29.76
C MET A 1 -2.68 -2.52 -28.45
N PRO A 2 -3.09 -3.10 -27.31
CA PRO A 2 -2.78 -2.51 -26.01
C PRO A 2 -1.39 -2.87 -25.47
N VAL A 3 -0.55 -1.86 -25.22
CA VAL A 3 0.65 -1.99 -24.39
C VAL A 3 0.23 -2.05 -22.92
N HIS A 4 0.64 -3.10 -22.21
CA HIS A 4 0.35 -3.30 -20.80
C HIS A 4 1.42 -2.65 -19.92
N HIS A 5 1.06 -2.17 -18.73
CA HIS A 5 2.01 -1.50 -17.84
C HIS A 5 1.97 -2.13 -16.45
N LEU A 6 3.15 -2.35 -15.88
CA LEU A 6 3.36 -2.88 -14.54
C LEU A 6 4.16 -1.87 -13.72
N MET A 7 3.78 -1.70 -12.45
CA MET A 7 4.49 -0.86 -11.49
C MET A 7 5.16 -1.75 -10.46
N ILE A 8 6.46 -1.51 -10.23
CA ILE A 8 7.31 -2.33 -9.36
C ILE A 8 8.00 -1.43 -8.34
N GLY A 9 7.97 -1.84 -7.07
CA GLY A 9 8.67 -1.17 -5.96
C GLY A 9 10.05 -1.78 -5.69
N THR A 10 10.64 -1.44 -4.54
CA THR A 10 11.97 -1.93 -4.14
C THR A 10 12.00 -2.32 -2.66
N TRP A 11 12.96 -3.18 -2.29
CA TRP A 11 13.19 -3.53 -0.89
C TRP A 11 14.06 -2.51 -0.15
N THR A 12 15.00 -1.88 -0.86
CA THR A 12 16.03 -0.99 -0.31
C THR A 12 15.99 0.41 -0.93
N PRO A 13 16.52 1.42 -0.23
CA PRO A 13 16.75 2.75 -0.79
C PRO A 13 17.68 2.73 -2.02
N PRO A 14 17.61 3.76 -2.88
CA PRO A 14 16.62 4.84 -2.86
C PRO A 14 15.23 4.34 -3.28
N GLY A 15 14.18 4.83 -2.63
CA GLY A 15 12.80 4.57 -3.02
C GLY A 15 12.54 4.97 -4.48
N ALA A 16 11.91 4.06 -5.24
CA ALA A 16 11.44 4.34 -6.59
C ALA A 16 10.26 3.43 -6.96
N ILE A 17 9.41 3.91 -7.85
CA ILE A 17 8.43 3.10 -8.59
C ILE A 17 8.92 2.98 -10.03
N PHE A 18 9.10 1.75 -10.50
CA PHE A 18 9.49 1.44 -11.87
C PHE A 18 8.25 1.07 -12.67
N THR A 19 8.02 1.74 -13.80
CA THR A 19 6.98 1.35 -14.75
C THR A 19 7.62 0.58 -15.90
N VAL A 20 7.20 -0.66 -16.08
CA VAL A 20 7.60 -1.52 -17.20
C VAL A 20 6.43 -1.65 -18.17
N ALA A 21 6.69 -1.42 -19.45
CA ALA A 21 5.76 -1.68 -20.54
C ALA A 21 5.97 -3.10 -21.08
N PHE A 22 4.87 -3.82 -21.31
CA PHE A 22 4.83 -5.12 -21.97
C PHE A 22 4.03 -4.99 -23.27
N ASP A 23 4.72 -5.22 -24.40
CA ASP A 23 4.11 -5.30 -25.73
C ASP A 23 3.74 -6.78 -25.98
N ASP A 24 2.43 -7.08 -25.99
CA ASP A 24 1.91 -8.45 -26.05
C ASP A 24 1.95 -9.08 -27.47
N GLU A 25 2.26 -8.28 -28.49
CA GLU A 25 2.49 -8.76 -29.85
C GLU A 25 3.95 -9.10 -30.08
N LYS A 26 4.86 -8.22 -29.62
CA LYS A 26 6.31 -8.42 -29.76
C LYS A 26 6.90 -9.31 -28.67
N LEU A 27 6.17 -9.53 -27.59
CA LEU A 27 6.60 -10.25 -26.40
C LEU A 27 7.86 -9.62 -25.76
N THR A 28 7.88 -8.29 -25.68
CA THR A 28 9.03 -7.51 -25.16
C THR A 28 8.68 -6.72 -23.90
N LEU A 29 9.67 -6.55 -23.03
CA LEU A 29 9.60 -5.69 -21.84
C LEU A 29 10.52 -4.49 -21.99
N GLU A 30 10.01 -3.30 -21.68
CA GLU A 30 10.78 -2.05 -21.69
C GLU A 30 10.55 -1.29 -20.37
N LEU A 31 11.64 -0.83 -19.74
CA LEU A 31 11.52 0.10 -18.63
C LEU A 31 11.21 1.50 -19.18
N VAL A 32 9.96 1.94 -19.03
CA VAL A 32 9.49 3.22 -19.61
C VAL A 32 9.54 4.38 -18.63
N LYS A 33 9.60 4.11 -17.32
CA LYS A 33 9.72 5.16 -16.30
C LYS A 33 10.38 4.65 -15.02
N ARG A 34 11.24 5.49 -14.44
CA ARG A 34 11.61 5.44 -13.03
C ARG A 34 11.06 6.70 -12.35
N THR A 35 10.04 6.54 -11.51
CA THR A 35 9.49 7.62 -10.70
C THR A 35 10.19 7.64 -9.35
N GLU A 36 10.85 8.73 -9.03
CA GLU A 36 11.45 8.94 -7.70
C GLU A 36 10.33 9.18 -6.67
N ILE A 37 10.49 8.56 -5.50
CA ILE A 37 9.63 8.73 -4.32
C ILE A 37 10.56 9.05 -3.13
N PRO A 38 10.06 9.34 -1.91
CA PRO A 38 10.95 9.61 -0.77
C PRO A 38 12.02 8.53 -0.61
N GLN A 39 13.29 8.94 -0.46
CA GLN A 39 14.44 8.04 -0.62
C GLN A 39 14.46 6.90 0.40
N ASP A 40 14.00 7.17 1.62
CA ASP A 40 13.91 6.26 2.76
C ASP A 40 12.58 5.49 2.83
N GLU A 41 11.72 5.63 1.82
CA GLU A 41 10.41 4.97 1.70
C GLU A 41 10.33 4.00 0.50
N PRO A 42 11.29 3.06 0.31
CA PRO A 42 11.14 2.02 -0.70
C PRO A 42 9.91 1.15 -0.42
N ILE A 43 9.11 0.94 -1.46
CA ILE A 43 7.83 0.22 -1.37
C ILE A 43 8.07 -1.27 -1.58
N SER A 44 8.00 -2.05 -0.51
CA SER A 44 8.17 -3.52 -0.57
C SER A 44 6.90 -4.25 -1.04
N TRP A 45 5.74 -3.61 -0.92
CA TRP A 45 4.46 -4.11 -1.41
C TRP A 45 3.58 -2.94 -1.84
N MET A 46 2.92 -3.03 -2.99
CA MET A 46 2.00 -2.01 -3.48
C MET A 46 0.72 -2.62 -4.03
N THR A 47 -0.37 -1.85 -3.96
CA THR A 47 -1.64 -2.19 -4.62
C THR A 47 -2.24 -0.95 -5.27
N PHE A 48 -3.03 -1.17 -6.31
CA PHE A 48 -3.92 -0.16 -6.85
C PHE A 48 -5.21 -0.07 -6.02
N ASP A 49 -5.85 1.10 -6.06
CA ASP A 49 -7.26 1.25 -5.71
C ASP A 49 -8.19 0.60 -6.75
N HIS A 50 -9.49 0.61 -6.45
CA HIS A 50 -10.55 0.03 -7.28
C HIS A 50 -10.66 0.61 -8.70
N LYS A 51 -10.07 1.78 -8.97
CA LYS A 51 -10.08 2.45 -10.29
C LYS A 51 -8.70 2.51 -10.96
N LYS A 52 -7.66 1.96 -10.31
CA LYS A 52 -6.25 2.12 -10.70
C LYS A 52 -5.83 3.59 -10.85
N LYS A 53 -6.43 4.48 -10.08
CA LYS A 53 -6.13 5.91 -10.02
C LYS A 53 -5.24 6.27 -8.85
N ASN A 54 -5.07 5.37 -7.90
CA ASN A 54 -4.16 5.52 -6.78
C ASN A 54 -3.33 4.25 -6.58
N ILE A 55 -2.08 4.43 -6.15
CA ILE A 55 -1.22 3.36 -5.63
C ILE A 55 -1.04 3.60 -4.13
N TYR A 56 -1.18 2.54 -3.35
CA TYR A 56 -0.82 2.53 -1.94
C TYR A 56 0.45 1.71 -1.74
N GLY A 57 1.38 2.18 -0.91
CA GLY A 57 2.66 1.53 -0.64
C GLY A 57 2.86 1.15 0.83
N ALA A 58 3.32 -0.09 1.05
CA ALA A 58 3.94 -0.51 2.30
C ALA A 58 5.42 -0.11 2.26
N ALA A 59 5.75 1.04 2.85
CA ALA A 59 7.00 1.74 2.60
C ALA A 59 7.80 1.94 3.88
N MET A 60 8.60 0.93 4.26
CA MET A 60 9.42 0.95 5.47
C MET A 60 8.63 1.26 6.74
N LYS A 61 8.69 2.51 7.24
CA LYS A 61 8.01 2.99 8.45
C LYS A 61 6.67 3.68 8.16
N LYS A 62 6.27 3.68 6.89
CA LYS A 62 5.19 4.49 6.35
C LYS A 62 4.18 3.70 5.54
N TRP A 63 2.97 4.22 5.52
CA TRP A 63 1.91 3.89 4.57
C TRP A 63 1.79 5.05 3.59
N SER A 64 2.24 4.83 2.35
CA SER A 64 2.31 5.88 1.34
C SER A 64 1.17 5.79 0.32
N SER A 65 0.83 6.92 -0.29
CA SER A 65 -0.23 7.08 -1.29
C SER A 65 0.30 7.90 -2.47
N TYR A 66 -0.06 7.48 -3.68
CA TYR A 66 0.33 8.13 -4.93
C TYR A 66 -0.85 8.21 -5.88
N ALA A 67 -1.07 9.38 -6.49
CA ALA A 67 -2.02 9.54 -7.59
C ALA A 67 -1.39 9.04 -8.90
N VAL A 68 -2.20 8.39 -9.75
CA VAL A 68 -1.80 7.83 -11.04
C VAL A 68 -2.64 8.44 -12.15
N GLU A 69 -2.05 9.38 -12.87
CA GLU A 69 -2.68 10.00 -14.04
C GLU A 69 -2.46 9.15 -15.29
N SER A 70 -1.26 8.57 -15.41
CA SER A 70 -0.85 7.70 -16.52
C SER A 70 0.28 6.77 -16.07
N PRO A 71 0.69 5.77 -16.87
CA PRO A 71 1.81 4.89 -16.51
C PRO A 71 3.13 5.61 -16.23
N THR A 72 3.31 6.83 -16.75
CA THR A 72 4.54 7.62 -16.60
C THR A 72 4.35 8.89 -15.75
N SER A 73 3.14 9.12 -15.24
CA SER A 73 2.77 10.22 -14.33
C SER A 73 2.18 9.64 -13.03
N ILE A 74 3.06 9.49 -12.04
CA ILE A 74 2.75 9.02 -10.68
C ILE A 74 3.26 10.08 -9.72
N THR A 75 2.38 10.64 -8.88
CA THR A 75 2.69 11.74 -7.95
C THR A 75 2.44 11.31 -6.52
N HIS A 76 3.42 11.49 -5.64
CA HIS A 76 3.26 11.26 -4.20
C HIS A 76 2.24 12.22 -3.60
N THR A 77 1.22 11.70 -2.92
CA THR A 77 0.15 12.50 -2.30
C THR A 77 0.17 12.47 -0.77
N ALA A 78 0.56 11.36 -0.15
CA ALA A 78 0.63 11.26 1.30
C ALA A 78 1.59 10.16 1.78
N SER A 79 2.14 10.31 2.99
CA SER A 79 2.93 9.29 3.68
C SER A 79 2.72 9.37 5.19
N HIS A 80 2.13 8.32 5.77
CA HIS A 80 1.69 8.30 7.16
C HIS A 80 2.51 7.32 7.99
N PRO A 81 2.99 7.69 9.19
CA PRO A 81 3.69 6.75 10.07
C PRO A 81 2.78 5.65 10.61
N MET A 82 3.37 4.54 11.03
CA MET A 82 2.66 3.53 11.82
C MET A 82 2.37 4.05 13.23
N THR A 83 1.12 4.40 13.52
CA THR A 83 0.69 5.06 14.78
C THR A 83 0.00 4.15 15.78
N HIS A 84 -0.12 2.85 15.51
CA HIS A 84 -0.80 1.90 16.40
C HIS A 84 -0.06 1.68 17.74
N GLU A 85 1.25 1.95 17.77
CA GLU A 85 2.11 1.90 18.95
C GLU A 85 3.28 2.89 18.76
N PRO A 86 3.77 3.57 19.82
CA PRO A 86 4.88 4.53 19.70
C PRO A 86 6.13 3.94 19.02
N GLU A 87 6.48 2.71 19.38
CA GLU A 87 7.66 1.99 18.92
C GLU A 87 7.58 1.57 17.45
N ALA A 88 6.37 1.44 16.89
CA ALA A 88 6.18 0.95 15.51
C ALA A 88 6.79 1.90 14.47
N SER A 89 6.66 3.21 14.68
CA SER A 89 7.24 4.24 13.81
C SER A 89 8.68 4.60 14.15
N SER A 90 9.23 4.11 15.27
CA SER A 90 10.59 4.43 15.69
C SER A 90 11.63 3.90 14.71
N ALA A 91 12.64 4.72 14.41
CA ALA A 91 13.80 4.31 13.61
C ALA A 91 14.68 3.26 14.31
N SER A 92 14.57 3.10 15.63
CA SER A 92 15.35 2.14 16.42
C SER A 92 14.78 0.72 16.44
N THR A 93 13.56 0.52 15.92
CA THR A 93 12.88 -0.77 15.91
C THR A 93 12.88 -1.39 14.52
N ASN A 94 12.73 -2.71 14.45
CA ASN A 94 12.64 -3.43 13.19
C ASN A 94 11.23 -3.51 12.60
N THR A 95 10.22 -2.88 13.22
CA THR A 95 8.84 -2.85 12.71
C THR A 95 8.82 -2.33 11.28
N ARG A 96 8.08 -2.98 10.39
CA ARG A 96 8.02 -2.60 8.98
C ARG A 96 6.59 -2.70 8.45
N ALA A 97 6.16 -1.73 7.67
CA ALA A 97 5.00 -1.87 6.79
C ALA A 97 5.29 -2.98 5.77
N ILE A 98 4.51 -4.07 5.79
CA ILE A 98 4.80 -5.24 4.93
C ILE A 98 3.74 -5.49 3.87
N PHE A 99 2.48 -5.21 4.20
CA PHE A 99 1.36 -5.55 3.34
C PHE A 99 0.24 -4.54 3.49
N LEU A 100 -0.44 -4.26 2.39
CA LEU A 100 -1.70 -3.53 2.39
C LEU A 100 -2.66 -4.08 1.34
N LEU A 101 -3.96 -3.89 1.58
CA LEU A 101 -5.05 -4.33 0.73
C LEU A 101 -6.08 -3.21 0.60
N ALA A 102 -6.34 -2.78 -0.63
CA ALA A 102 -7.39 -1.81 -0.92
C ALA A 102 -8.71 -2.53 -1.21
N ALA A 103 -9.76 -2.19 -0.45
CA ALA A 103 -11.10 -2.70 -0.70
C ALA A 103 -11.59 -2.28 -2.09
N GLN A 104 -12.27 -3.19 -2.78
CA GLN A 104 -12.85 -2.96 -4.10
C GLN A 104 -14.29 -2.40 -4.02
N LYS A 105 -14.90 -2.43 -2.82
CA LYS A 105 -16.24 -1.90 -2.56
C LYS A 105 -16.22 -0.71 -1.59
N PRO A 106 -17.26 0.15 -1.63
CA PRO A 106 -17.40 1.21 -0.64
C PRO A 106 -17.27 0.70 0.80
N PRO A 107 -16.57 1.43 1.70
CA PRO A 107 -16.06 2.79 1.53
C PRO A 107 -14.65 2.88 0.91
N TYR A 108 -14.15 1.82 0.26
CA TYR A 108 -12.82 1.77 -0.36
C TYR A 108 -11.66 1.97 0.63
N ALA A 109 -11.86 1.53 1.87
CA ALA A 109 -10.84 1.59 2.91
C ALA A 109 -9.60 0.74 2.54
N VAL A 110 -8.46 1.10 3.12
CA VAL A 110 -7.19 0.40 2.95
C VAL A 110 -6.78 -0.25 4.25
N TYR A 111 -6.49 -1.55 4.18
CA TYR A 111 -6.18 -2.41 5.32
C TYR A 111 -4.70 -2.71 5.30
N ALA A 112 -3.99 -2.29 6.34
CA ALA A 112 -2.54 -2.22 6.38
C ALA A 112 -1.99 -3.03 7.55
N ASN A 113 -0.99 -3.87 7.29
CA ASN A 113 -0.41 -4.80 8.25
C ASN A 113 1.09 -4.50 8.48
N PRO A 114 1.49 -4.10 9.70
CA PRO A 114 2.88 -4.07 10.10
C PRO A 114 3.43 -5.50 10.25
N PHE A 115 4.76 -5.61 10.35
CA PHE A 115 5.48 -6.87 10.54
C PHE A 115 6.70 -6.68 11.43
N TYR A 116 7.26 -7.80 11.92
CA TYR A 116 8.29 -7.88 12.95
C TYR A 116 7.79 -7.45 14.34
N ASN A 117 8.64 -6.82 15.17
CA ASN A 117 8.25 -6.41 16.51
C ASN A 117 7.24 -5.25 16.43
N HIS A 118 6.43 -5.05 17.48
CA HIS A 118 5.42 -3.99 17.54
C HIS A 118 4.42 -4.07 16.37
N ALA A 119 4.04 -5.29 15.97
CA ALA A 119 3.12 -5.56 14.85
C ALA A 119 1.79 -6.18 15.29
N GLY A 120 1.46 -6.10 16.59
CA GLY A 120 0.25 -6.67 17.18
C GLY A 120 -1.06 -5.96 16.84
N HIS A 121 -1.12 -5.22 15.74
CA HIS A 121 -2.31 -4.50 15.28
C HIS A 121 -2.40 -4.55 13.77
N GLY A 122 -3.63 -4.60 13.24
CA GLY A 122 -3.90 -4.14 11.88
C GLY A 122 -4.42 -2.70 11.89
N THR A 123 -4.22 -1.98 10.79
CA THR A 123 -4.66 -0.59 10.65
C THR A 123 -5.61 -0.44 9.48
N VAL A 124 -6.70 0.30 9.67
CA VAL A 124 -7.66 0.65 8.62
C VAL A 124 -7.55 2.14 8.35
N TYR A 125 -7.21 2.50 7.12
CA TYR A 125 -7.25 3.86 6.61
C TYR A 125 -8.53 4.09 5.79
N GLY A 126 -9.15 5.24 6.00
CA GLY A 126 -10.09 5.80 5.03
C GLY A 126 -9.33 6.40 3.85
N VAL A 127 -10.07 6.79 2.81
CA VAL A 127 -9.55 7.56 1.69
C VAL A 127 -10.39 8.83 1.49
N ASP A 128 -9.76 9.89 1.00
CA ASP A 128 -10.47 11.10 0.60
C ASP A 128 -11.22 10.94 -0.74
N GLU A 129 -11.85 12.01 -1.22
CA GLU A 129 -12.60 11.98 -2.48
C GLU A 129 -11.71 11.67 -3.71
N ALA A 130 -10.42 11.98 -3.64
CA ALA A 130 -9.44 11.66 -4.68
C ALA A 130 -8.89 10.22 -4.55
N GLY A 131 -9.19 9.53 -3.45
CA GLY A 131 -8.67 8.21 -3.13
C GLY A 131 -7.32 8.24 -2.42
N THR A 132 -6.83 9.39 -1.98
CA THR A 132 -5.60 9.50 -1.18
C THR A 132 -5.86 8.97 0.23
N LEU A 133 -4.88 8.25 0.80
CA LEU A 133 -4.97 7.78 2.20
C LEU A 133 -5.20 8.96 3.16
N ALA A 134 -6.28 8.88 3.95
CA ALA A 134 -6.57 9.86 4.98
C ALA A 134 -5.45 9.93 6.03
N ALA A 135 -5.21 11.12 6.58
CA ALA A 135 -4.14 11.33 7.56
C ALA A 135 -4.32 10.53 8.84
N ASP A 136 -5.55 10.49 9.35
CA ASP A 136 -5.89 9.76 10.55
C ASP A 136 -6.47 8.38 10.20
N PRO A 137 -5.91 7.29 10.74
CA PRO A 137 -6.52 5.98 10.63
C PRO A 137 -7.93 5.96 11.22
N VAL A 138 -8.84 5.24 10.57
CA VAL A 138 -10.19 5.01 11.08
C VAL A 138 -10.15 4.11 12.31
N HIS A 139 -9.26 3.12 12.29
CA HIS A 139 -9.14 2.16 13.38
C HIS A 139 -7.78 1.45 13.39
N HIS A 140 -7.27 1.18 14.59
CA HIS A 140 -6.25 0.17 14.83
C HIS A 140 -6.90 -0.98 15.58
N PHE A 141 -7.05 -2.15 14.95
CA PHE A 141 -7.64 -3.31 15.59
C PHE A 141 -6.55 -4.16 16.23
N PRO A 142 -6.67 -4.51 17.53
CA PRO A 142 -5.68 -5.32 18.21
C PRO A 142 -5.70 -6.75 17.68
N LEU A 143 -4.51 -7.32 17.60
CA LEU A 143 -4.25 -8.72 17.34
C LEU A 143 -3.45 -9.28 18.53
N ASP A 144 -2.97 -10.52 18.39
CA ASP A 144 -1.98 -11.05 19.33
C ASP A 144 -0.65 -10.27 19.19
N PRO A 145 0.05 -9.90 20.27
CA PRO A 145 1.34 -9.21 20.21
C PRO A 145 2.43 -9.93 19.42
N HIS A 146 2.31 -11.25 19.23
CA HIS A 146 3.20 -12.08 18.42
C HIS A 146 2.72 -12.27 16.98
N SER A 147 1.66 -11.56 16.56
CA SER A 147 1.14 -11.62 15.20
C SER A 147 2.15 -11.12 14.18
N GLY A 148 2.16 -11.77 13.02
CA GLY A 148 2.91 -11.37 11.84
C GLY A 148 2.05 -11.59 10.60
N ILE A 149 1.09 -10.71 10.37
CA ILE A 149 0.21 -10.81 9.19
C ILE A 149 0.98 -10.32 7.97
N HIS A 150 1.37 -11.24 7.08
CA HIS A 150 2.11 -10.92 5.86
C HIS A 150 1.17 -10.82 4.61
N GLY A 151 -0.11 -11.12 4.78
CA GLY A 151 -1.11 -11.04 3.72
C GLY A 151 -2.50 -11.30 4.25
N SER A 152 -3.48 -10.68 3.61
CA SER A 152 -4.91 -10.88 3.88
C SER A 152 -5.71 -10.75 2.58
N VAL A 153 -6.93 -11.26 2.58
CA VAL A 153 -7.85 -11.17 1.44
C VAL A 153 -9.28 -11.09 1.94
N PHE A 154 -10.13 -10.36 1.23
CA PHE A 154 -11.57 -10.36 1.47
C PHE A 154 -12.24 -11.58 0.86
N ASP A 155 -13.38 -11.98 1.43
CA ASP A 155 -14.33 -12.78 0.68
C ASP A 155 -14.95 -11.92 -0.46
N PRO A 156 -15.60 -12.54 -1.47
CA PRO A 156 -16.13 -11.80 -2.62
C PRO A 156 -17.17 -10.73 -2.29
N THR A 157 -17.83 -10.81 -1.12
CA THR A 157 -18.81 -9.82 -0.71
C THR A 157 -18.18 -8.56 -0.13
N GLU A 158 -16.94 -8.63 0.37
CA GLU A 158 -16.28 -7.58 1.18
C GLU A 158 -17.21 -7.00 2.25
N SER A 159 -18.08 -7.84 2.83
CA SER A 159 -19.08 -7.42 3.79
C SER A 159 -18.73 -7.92 5.18
N THR A 160 -19.07 -7.14 6.20
CA THR A 160 -19.04 -7.66 7.57
C THR A 160 -20.12 -8.74 7.65
N PRO A 161 -19.81 -9.97 8.10
CA PRO A 161 -20.84 -10.96 8.33
C PRO A 161 -21.88 -10.33 9.26
N SER A 162 -23.16 -10.36 8.88
CA SER A 162 -24.22 -10.00 9.82
C SER A 162 -24.03 -10.92 11.02
N ARG A 163 -23.64 -10.36 12.17
CA ARG A 163 -23.67 -11.11 13.42
C ARG A 163 -25.10 -11.65 13.53
N ALA A 164 -25.27 -12.96 13.40
CA ALA A 164 -26.54 -13.59 13.71
C ALA A 164 -26.90 -13.19 15.15
N PRO A 165 -28.15 -12.80 15.41
CA PRO A 165 -28.59 -12.37 16.74
C PRO A 165 -28.32 -13.41 17.82
#